data_AF-A0A645FKW0-F1
#
_entry.id   AF-A0A645FKW0-F1
#
_cell.length_a   1.000
_cell.length_b   1.000
_cell.length_c   1.000
_cell.angle_alpha   90.00
_cell.angle_beta   90.00
_cell.angle_gamma   90.00
#
_symmetry.space_group_name_H-M   'P 1'
#
loop_
_entity.id
_entity.type
_entity.pdbx_description
1 polymer ?
#
loop_
_entity_poly.entity_id
_entity_poly.type
_entity_poly.pdbx_seq_one_letter_code
_entity_poly.pdbx_strand_id
1 'polypeptide(L)'
;MDSEGKYIVTNAEAHAWCEILINPEKDLWIVVDPSPTPTEFEALNNTNNNEDEKIPSNNDNNNGNKEKPNKRNPMEEEFEEDTSVSLLYNLDYELFSGVAIPTTILLYVLYRILRFRKGVENILASSSIIPLYEYYMDRLETAGVVKPDSLGDLEFINSLKESELKERVSTLVKLSYEEFYGGIVRNTVEKNSHIEFIEDYLKSKDKKILYYMKKYFGFN
;
A
#
# COMPACT_ATOMS: atom_id res chain seq x y z
N MET A 1 -21.34 14.73 -29.42
CA MET A 1 -22.46 15.56 -29.93
C MET A 1 -22.14 15.98 -31.35
N ASP A 2 -23.09 15.90 -32.28
CA ASP A 2 -22.92 16.49 -33.61
C ASP A 2 -23.04 18.02 -33.57
N SER A 3 -22.74 18.67 -34.69
CA SER A 3 -22.88 20.13 -34.87
C SER A 3 -24.33 20.63 -34.76
N GLU A 4 -25.31 19.73 -34.66
CA GLU A 4 -26.74 20.03 -34.46
C GLU A 4 -27.18 19.80 -33.01
N GLY A 5 -26.25 19.44 -32.10
CA GLY A 5 -26.54 19.21 -30.68
C GLY A 5 -27.16 17.85 -30.36
N LYS A 6 -27.12 16.88 -31.28
CA LYS A 6 -27.63 15.53 -31.06
C LYS A 6 -26.55 14.62 -30.47
N TYR A 7 -26.97 13.70 -29.62
CA TYR A 7 -26.13 12.62 -29.14
C TYR A 7 -25.95 11.59 -30.25
N ILE A 8 -24.70 11.24 -30.55
CA ILE A 8 -24.36 10.15 -31.46
C ILE A 8 -24.08 8.96 -30.58
N VAL A 9 -24.81 7.86 -30.78
CA VAL A 9 -24.53 6.58 -30.12
C VAL A 9 -23.96 5.61 -31.14
N THR A 10 -22.82 4.99 -30.85
CA THR A 10 -22.13 4.07 -31.78
C THR A 10 -21.92 2.68 -31.16
N ASN A 11 -21.65 1.68 -32.01
CA ASN A 11 -21.34 0.32 -31.51
C ASN A 11 -20.07 0.27 -30.63
N ALA A 12 -19.18 1.27 -30.72
CA ALA A 12 -18.02 1.37 -29.84
C ALA A 12 -18.40 1.73 -28.39
N GLU A 13 -19.63 2.21 -28.17
CA GLU A 13 -20.17 2.57 -26.86
C GLU A 13 -21.08 1.46 -26.29
N ALA A 14 -21.08 0.27 -26.92
CA ALA A 14 -21.78 -0.88 -26.38
C ALA A 14 -21.17 -1.24 -25.01
N HIS A 15 -22.00 -1.19 -23.97
CA HIS A 15 -21.58 -1.35 -22.59
C HIS A 15 -22.49 -2.34 -21.87
N ALA A 16 -21.93 -3.08 -20.91
CA ALA A 16 -22.67 -4.04 -20.11
C ALA A 16 -22.66 -3.59 -18.64
N TRP A 17 -23.83 -3.63 -18.01
CA TRP A 17 -23.99 -3.40 -16.57
C TRP A 17 -24.63 -4.61 -15.90
N CYS A 18 -24.59 -4.62 -14.57
CA CYS A 18 -25.22 -5.63 -13.74
C CYS A 18 -26.43 -5.06 -13.02
N GLU A 19 -27.40 -5.93 -12.70
CA GLU A 19 -28.52 -5.61 -11.84
C GLU A 19 -28.52 -6.56 -10.65
N ILE A 20 -28.71 -6.00 -9.46
CA ILE A 20 -28.70 -6.75 -8.20
C ILE A 20 -30.07 -6.60 -7.54
N LEU A 21 -30.72 -7.72 -7.22
CA LEU A 21 -31.94 -7.73 -6.44
C LEU A 21 -31.61 -7.55 -4.95
N ILE A 22 -31.92 -6.37 -4.42
CA ILE A 22 -31.63 -6.01 -3.03
C ILE A 22 -32.80 -6.26 -2.09
N ASN A 23 -34.04 -6.30 -2.61
CA ASN A 23 -35.21 -6.69 -1.84
C ASN A 23 -36.20 -7.49 -2.70
N PRO A 24 -36.23 -8.83 -2.57
CA PRO A 24 -37.13 -9.69 -3.34
C PRO A 24 -38.61 -9.47 -3.06
N GLU A 25 -38.99 -9.13 -1.82
CA GLU A 25 -40.39 -8.92 -1.44
C GLU A 25 -40.98 -7.65 -2.07
N LYS A 26 -40.11 -6.69 -2.38
CA LYS A 26 -40.47 -5.40 -3.00
C LYS A 26 -40.06 -5.32 -4.48
N ASP A 27 -39.52 -6.41 -5.03
CA ASP A 27 -38.95 -6.46 -6.38
C ASP A 27 -37.99 -5.27 -6.65
N LEU A 28 -37.16 -4.95 -5.66
CA LEU A 28 -36.26 -3.81 -5.73
C LEU A 28 -34.91 -4.23 -6.32
N TRP A 29 -34.64 -3.76 -7.53
CA TRP A 29 -33.40 -3.95 -8.26
C TRP A 29 -32.57 -2.67 -8.26
N ILE A 30 -31.26 -2.82 -8.16
CA ILE A 30 -30.30 -1.73 -8.32
C ILE A 30 -29.36 -2.04 -9.48
N VAL A 31 -29.11 -1.03 -10.32
CA VAL A 31 -28.11 -1.12 -11.39
C VAL A 31 -26.74 -0.81 -10.80
N VAL A 32 -25.76 -1.67 -11.08
CA VAL A 32 -24.37 -1.52 -10.68
C VAL A 32 -23.50 -1.63 -11.91
N ASP A 33 -22.67 -0.61 -12.11
CA ASP A 33 -21.73 -0.53 -13.23
C ASP A 33 -20.31 -0.31 -12.69
N PRO A 34 -19.50 -1.39 -12.55
CA PRO A 34 -18.15 -1.29 -12.02
C PRO A 34 -17.11 -0.95 -13.10
N SER A 35 -17.49 -0.92 -14.39
CA SER A 35 -16.57 -0.62 -15.48
C SER A 35 -16.64 0.87 -15.81
N PRO A 36 -15.50 1.57 -16.00
CA PRO A 36 -15.53 2.90 -16.57
C PRO A 36 -16.15 2.83 -17.98
N THR A 37 -16.95 3.83 -18.35
CA THR A 37 -17.48 3.88 -19.72
C THR A 37 -16.33 4.12 -20.70
N PRO A 38 -16.37 3.58 -21.93
CA PRO A 38 -15.30 3.78 -22.92
C PRO A 38 -14.94 5.25 -23.13
N THR A 39 -15.94 6.13 -23.13
CA THR A 39 -15.77 7.59 -23.24
C THR A 39 -15.05 8.20 -22.03
N GLU A 40 -15.37 7.75 -20.81
CA GLU A 40 -14.66 8.19 -19.59
C GLU A 40 -13.21 7.69 -19.57
N PHE A 41 -12.96 6.47 -20.04
CA PHE A 41 -11.61 5.91 -20.14
C PHE A 41 -10.74 6.66 -21.15
N GLU A 42 -11.27 7.03 -22.31
CA GLU A 42 -10.57 7.86 -23.30
C GLU A 42 -10.29 9.27 -22.77
N ALA A 43 -11.23 9.88 -22.05
CA ALA A 43 -11.04 11.20 -21.43
C ALA A 43 -9.92 11.19 -20.37
N LEU A 44 -9.85 10.14 -19.55
CA LEU A 44 -8.80 9.96 -18.53
C LEU A 44 -7.41 9.79 -19.16
N ASN A 45 -7.30 9.01 -20.25
CA ASN A 45 -6.01 8.77 -20.90
C ASN A 45 -5.51 9.97 -21.72
N ASN A 46 -6.40 10.76 -22.32
CA ASN A 46 -5.99 11.97 -23.05
C ASN A 46 -5.50 13.10 -22.13
N THR A 47 -5.87 13.09 -20.85
CA THR A 47 -5.42 14.10 -19.88
C THR A 47 -3.99 13.82 -19.38
N ASN A 48 -3.59 12.54 -19.32
CA ASN A 48 -2.27 12.13 -18.82
C ASN A 48 -1.13 12.21 -19.85
N ASN A 49 -1.43 12.41 -21.14
CA ASN A 49 -0.41 12.44 -22.20
C ASN A 49 0.13 13.85 -22.53
N ASN A 50 -0.26 14.90 -21.80
CA ASN A 50 0.13 16.28 -22.09
C ASN A 50 1.24 16.86 -21.18
N GLU A 51 1.85 16.07 -20.28
CA GLU A 51 2.93 16.57 -19.40
C GLU A 51 4.36 16.24 -19.89
N ASP A 52 4.51 15.46 -20.96
CA ASP A 52 5.82 15.05 -21.49
C ASP A 52 6.04 15.44 -22.96
N GLU A 53 6.01 16.73 -23.29
CA GLU A 53 6.60 17.24 -24.53
C GLU A 53 7.68 18.31 -24.29
N LYS A 54 8.93 17.88 -24.45
CA LYS A 54 10.13 18.72 -24.60
C LYS A 54 9.99 19.66 -25.79
N ILE A 55 10.27 20.96 -25.57
CA ILE A 55 10.68 21.88 -26.64
C ILE A 55 12.14 22.27 -26.42
N PRO A 56 13.05 22.05 -27.39
CA PRO A 56 14.40 22.62 -27.38
C PRO A 56 14.44 23.94 -28.16
N SER A 57 15.29 24.90 -27.76
CA SER A 57 16.19 25.67 -28.65
C SER A 57 16.82 26.90 -27.96
N ASN A 58 18.16 26.89 -27.97
CA ASN A 58 19.16 27.95 -28.15
C ASN A 58 19.00 29.40 -27.61
N ASN A 59 20.05 29.76 -26.85
CA ASN A 59 20.98 30.89 -27.04
C ASN A 59 20.46 32.18 -27.71
N ASP A 60 20.52 33.28 -26.94
CA ASP A 60 21.12 34.52 -27.45
C ASP A 60 21.71 35.38 -26.31
N ASN A 61 22.95 35.80 -26.50
CA ASN A 61 23.68 36.76 -25.69
C ASN A 61 23.07 38.17 -25.87
N ASN A 62 22.91 38.94 -24.79
CA ASN A 62 23.42 40.32 -24.78
C ASN A 62 23.45 40.98 -23.39
N ASN A 63 24.69 41.28 -23.00
CA ASN A 63 25.22 42.41 -22.25
C ASN A 63 24.24 43.53 -21.81
N GLY A 64 24.28 43.89 -20.53
CA GLY A 64 23.55 45.02 -19.98
C GLY A 64 23.88 45.30 -18.51
N ASN A 65 25.08 45.81 -18.23
CA ASN A 65 25.43 46.45 -16.97
C ASN A 65 24.37 47.49 -16.56
N LYS A 66 23.78 47.32 -15.37
CA LYS A 66 23.09 48.39 -14.64
C LYS A 66 23.45 48.31 -13.15
N GLU A 67 24.37 49.18 -12.76
CA GLU A 67 24.62 49.55 -11.37
C GLU A 67 23.39 50.20 -10.73
N LYS A 68 23.20 49.93 -9.42
CA LYS A 68 22.83 50.84 -8.30
C LYS A 68 21.98 50.09 -7.24
N PRO A 69 21.88 50.56 -5.98
CA PRO A 69 22.79 51.41 -5.20
C PRO A 69 23.10 50.83 -3.79
N ASN A 70 24.21 51.31 -3.24
CA ASN A 70 24.62 51.17 -1.85
C ASN A 70 23.54 51.69 -0.87
N LYS A 71 23.09 50.86 0.08
CA LYS A 71 22.30 51.26 1.24
C LYS A 71 22.93 50.69 2.53
N ARG A 72 23.77 51.54 3.13
CA ARG A 72 23.95 51.84 4.57
C ARG A 72 23.63 50.73 5.56
N ASN A 73 24.66 50.33 6.32
CA ASN A 73 24.60 49.60 7.58
C ASN A 73 23.52 50.14 8.52
N PRO A 74 22.75 49.25 9.15
CA PRO A 74 22.23 49.48 10.49
C PRO A 74 23.09 48.71 11.50
N MET A 75 23.71 49.49 12.40
CA MET A 75 23.84 49.21 13.83
C MET A 75 24.38 47.83 14.24
N GLU A 76 25.60 47.83 14.77
CA GLU A 76 26.04 46.83 15.75
C GLU A 76 25.06 46.84 16.92
N GLU A 77 24.10 45.92 16.90
CA GLU A 77 23.51 45.37 18.11
C GLU A 77 24.42 44.24 18.55
N GLU A 78 25.11 44.42 19.67
CA GLU A 78 25.71 43.33 20.44
C GLU A 78 24.58 42.37 20.81
N PHE A 79 24.37 41.34 19.98
CA PHE A 79 23.64 40.16 20.40
C PHE A 79 24.50 39.48 21.46
N GLU A 80 24.07 39.57 22.71
CA GLU A 80 24.52 38.64 23.75
C GLU A 80 24.36 37.22 23.17
N GLU A 81 25.49 36.55 22.95
CA GLU A 81 25.54 35.15 22.55
C GLU A 81 24.81 34.35 23.63
N ASP A 82 23.57 34.00 23.31
CA ASP A 82 22.74 33.08 24.06
C ASP A 82 23.49 31.74 24.13
N THR A 83 24.24 31.57 25.21
CA THR A 83 25.16 30.44 25.46
C THR A 83 24.40 29.09 25.48
N SER A 84 23.07 29.16 25.53
CA SER A 84 22.15 28.02 25.44
C SER A 84 22.06 27.43 24.02
N VAL A 85 22.27 28.23 22.97
CA VAL A 85 22.15 27.81 21.56
C VAL A 85 23.47 27.24 21.03
N SER A 86 24.61 27.70 21.53
CA SER A 86 25.95 27.23 21.10
C SER A 86 26.31 25.84 21.62
N LEU A 87 25.71 25.39 22.73
CA LEU A 87 25.88 24.01 23.23
C LEU A 87 25.22 22.94 22.35
N LEU A 88 24.23 23.31 21.54
CA LEU A 88 23.53 22.37 20.65
C LEU A 88 24.29 22.10 19.34
N TYR A 89 25.23 22.96 18.95
CA TYR A 89 25.93 22.88 17.67
C TYR A 89 27.34 22.28 17.73
N ASN A 90 27.88 22.03 18.93
CA ASN A 90 29.14 21.32 19.14
C ASN A 90 28.94 19.81 19.36
N LEU A 91 27.99 19.18 18.67
CA LEU A 91 28.00 17.73 18.56
C LEU A 91 29.12 17.33 17.61
N ASP A 92 30.13 16.66 18.16
CA ASP A 92 31.20 16.05 17.39
C ASP A 92 30.57 15.11 16.33
N TYR A 93 30.65 15.50 15.07
CA TYR A 93 29.97 14.82 13.96
C TYR A 93 30.41 13.35 13.85
N GLU A 94 31.63 13.03 14.28
CA GLU A 94 32.13 11.65 14.37
C GLU A 94 31.40 10.83 15.45
N LEU A 95 31.11 11.41 16.61
CA LEU A 95 30.33 10.74 17.66
C LEU A 95 28.86 10.59 17.25
N PHE A 96 28.29 11.60 16.59
CA PHE A 96 26.91 11.55 16.10
C PHE A 96 26.75 10.48 14.99
N SER A 97 27.61 10.49 13.98
CA SER A 97 27.57 9.50 12.89
C SER A 97 27.92 8.09 13.38
N GLY A 98 28.89 7.95 14.27
CA GLY A 98 29.35 6.66 14.80
C GLY A 98 28.37 6.00 15.78
N VAL A 99 27.55 6.77 16.49
CA VAL A 99 26.66 6.24 17.54
C VAL A 99 25.18 6.44 17.23
N ALA A 100 24.75 7.63 16.78
CA ALA A 100 23.32 7.93 16.58
C ALA A 100 22.74 7.15 15.38
N ILE A 101 23.47 7.03 14.28
CA ILE A 101 23.02 6.28 13.09
C ILE A 101 22.82 4.78 13.39
N PRO A 102 23.80 4.03 13.95
CA PRO A 102 23.56 2.61 14.23
C PRO A 102 22.52 2.38 15.32
N THR A 103 22.42 3.27 16.33
CA THR A 103 21.39 3.14 17.38
C THR A 103 19.98 3.38 16.82
N THR A 104 19.79 4.37 15.95
CA THR A 104 18.50 4.58 15.28
C THR A 104 18.11 3.41 14.37
N ILE A 105 19.05 2.85 13.61
CA ILE A 105 18.81 1.62 12.83
C ILE A 105 18.40 0.46 13.76
N LEU A 106 19.13 0.25 14.86
CA LEU A 106 18.82 -0.81 15.83
C LEU A 106 17.42 -0.65 16.44
N LEU A 107 17.06 0.58 16.84
CA LEU A 107 15.74 0.89 17.38
C LEU A 107 14.63 0.64 16.35
N TYR A 108 14.85 0.98 15.07
CA TYR A 108 13.92 0.71 14.00
C TYR A 108 13.69 -0.80 13.81
N VAL A 109 14.76 -1.60 13.79
CA VAL A 109 14.67 -3.06 13.70
C VAL A 109 13.88 -3.63 14.88
N LEU A 110 14.18 -3.17 16.10
CA LEU A 110 13.47 -3.61 17.31
C LEU A 110 11.98 -3.26 17.26
N TYR A 111 11.66 -2.03 16.84
CA TYR A 111 10.28 -1.58 16.64
C TYR A 111 9.52 -2.48 15.65
N ARG A 112 10.13 -2.84 14.51
CA ARG A 112 9.52 -3.74 13.52
C ARG A 112 9.23 -5.12 14.09
N ILE A 113 10.15 -5.69 14.87
CA ILE A 113 9.96 -6.98 15.54
C ILE A 113 8.82 -6.90 16.57
N LEU A 114 8.80 -5.86 17.40
CA LEU A 114 7.74 -5.67 18.41
C LEU A 114 6.37 -5.46 17.76
N ARG A 115 6.29 -4.66 16.70
CA ARG A 115 5.06 -4.45 15.92
C ARG A 115 4.53 -5.77 15.37
N PHE A 116 5.40 -6.60 14.78
CA PHE A 116 5.02 -7.90 14.26
C PHE A 116 4.48 -8.83 15.36
N ARG A 117 5.20 -8.92 16.50
CA ARG A 117 4.76 -9.75 17.63
C ARG A 117 3.40 -9.32 18.17
N LYS A 118 3.19 -8.00 18.33
CA LYS A 118 1.91 -7.46 18.78
C LYS A 118 0.78 -7.75 17.78
N GLY A 119 1.07 -7.77 16.48
CA GLY A 119 0.12 -8.21 15.46
C GLY A 119 -0.30 -9.67 15.64
N VAL A 120 0.66 -10.56 15.86
CA VAL A 120 0.39 -11.98 16.15
C VAL A 120 -0.41 -12.16 17.44
N GLU A 121 -0.05 -11.47 18.51
CA GLU A 121 -0.80 -11.50 19.78
C GLU A 121 -2.26 -11.05 19.59
N ASN A 122 -2.50 -10.01 18.79
CA ASN A 122 -3.84 -9.55 18.47
C ASN A 122 -4.66 -10.60 17.70
N ILE A 123 -4.04 -11.33 16.78
CA ILE A 123 -4.69 -12.43 16.03
C ILE A 123 -5.10 -13.56 16.98
N LEU A 124 -4.24 -13.88 17.95
CA LEU A 124 -4.50 -14.94 18.94
C LEU A 124 -5.56 -14.53 19.97
N ALA A 125 -5.58 -13.26 20.37
CA ALA A 125 -6.55 -12.75 21.33
C ALA A 125 -7.94 -12.51 20.73
N SER A 126 -8.03 -12.27 19.42
CA SER A 126 -9.32 -12.03 18.77
C SER A 126 -10.18 -13.29 18.77
N SER A 127 -11.51 -13.13 18.82
CA SER A 127 -12.45 -14.22 18.54
C SER A 127 -12.67 -14.42 17.03
N SER A 128 -12.44 -13.36 16.25
CA SER A 128 -12.60 -13.35 14.80
C SER A 128 -11.55 -14.20 14.08
N ILE A 129 -11.94 -14.88 13.01
CA ILE A 129 -11.02 -15.59 12.10
C ILE A 129 -10.39 -14.64 11.07
N ILE A 130 -11.02 -13.49 10.81
CA ILE A 130 -10.61 -12.54 9.77
C ILE A 130 -9.15 -12.09 9.95
N PRO A 131 -8.68 -11.71 11.16
CA PRO A 131 -7.27 -11.33 11.34
C PRO A 131 -6.27 -12.44 11.00
N LEU A 132 -6.65 -13.72 11.20
CA LEU A 132 -5.80 -14.85 10.84
C LEU A 132 -5.79 -15.06 9.32
N TYR A 133 -6.93 -14.86 8.67
CA TYR A 133 -7.03 -14.91 7.22
C TYR A 133 -6.21 -13.81 6.55
N GLU A 134 -6.35 -12.56 6.99
CA GLU A 134 -5.57 -11.42 6.51
C GLU A 134 -4.07 -11.66 6.71
N TYR A 135 -3.68 -12.19 7.88
CA TYR A 135 -2.31 -12.59 8.13
C TYR A 135 -1.78 -13.58 7.07
N TYR A 136 -2.56 -14.60 6.71
CA TYR A 136 -2.14 -15.52 5.65
C TYR A 136 -1.93 -14.81 4.31
N MET A 137 -2.84 -13.91 3.92
CA MET A 137 -2.73 -13.18 2.67
C MET A 137 -1.52 -12.26 2.65
N ASP A 138 -1.29 -11.47 3.70
CA ASP A 138 -0.11 -10.62 3.84
C ASP A 138 1.19 -11.45 3.77
N ARG A 139 1.23 -12.60 4.46
CA ARG A 139 2.42 -13.46 4.48
C ARG A 139 2.70 -14.08 3.12
N LEU A 140 1.67 -14.50 2.39
CA LEU A 140 1.80 -15.02 1.02
C LEU A 140 2.24 -13.92 0.05
N GLU A 141 1.72 -12.70 0.20
CA GLU A 141 2.11 -11.55 -0.62
C GLU A 141 3.59 -11.20 -0.43
N THR A 142 4.07 -11.16 0.82
CA THR A 142 5.52 -10.97 1.11
C THR A 142 6.40 -12.12 0.62
N ALA A 143 5.82 -13.26 0.25
CA ALA A 143 6.53 -14.36 -0.37
C ALA A 143 6.53 -14.29 -1.91
N GLY A 144 5.86 -13.30 -2.49
CA GLY A 144 5.68 -13.13 -3.94
C GLY A 144 4.45 -13.83 -4.51
N VAL A 145 3.57 -14.38 -3.67
CA VAL A 145 2.29 -14.98 -4.10
C VAL A 145 1.19 -13.93 -3.92
N VAL A 146 1.14 -13.00 -4.87
CA VAL A 146 0.20 -11.88 -4.85
C VAL A 146 -1.11 -12.29 -5.50
N LYS A 147 -2.24 -11.96 -4.84
CA LYS A 147 -3.58 -12.13 -5.41
C LYS A 147 -3.85 -11.00 -6.41
N PRO A 148 -4.14 -11.28 -7.69
CA PRO A 148 -4.53 -10.23 -8.63
C PRO A 148 -5.90 -9.64 -8.27
N ASP A 149 -6.09 -8.34 -8.48
CA ASP A 149 -7.34 -7.64 -8.17
C ASP A 149 -8.55 -8.16 -8.95
N SER A 150 -8.31 -8.79 -10.11
CA SER A 150 -9.33 -9.39 -10.96
C SER A 150 -9.84 -10.75 -10.48
N LEU A 151 -9.23 -11.35 -9.46
CA LEU A 151 -9.55 -12.69 -8.95
C LEU A 151 -10.20 -12.63 -7.56
N GLY A 152 -11.30 -13.37 -7.41
CA GLY A 152 -11.91 -13.60 -6.10
C GLY A 152 -11.03 -14.49 -5.22
N ASP A 153 -11.18 -14.40 -3.90
CA ASP A 153 -10.30 -15.12 -2.96
C ASP A 153 -10.35 -16.64 -3.15
N LEU A 154 -11.54 -17.19 -3.43
CA LEU A 154 -11.70 -18.62 -3.73
C LEU A 154 -11.01 -19.04 -5.03
N GLU A 155 -11.03 -18.20 -6.06
CA GLU A 155 -10.38 -18.47 -7.34
C GLU A 155 -8.87 -18.41 -7.20
N PHE A 156 -8.37 -17.39 -6.49
CA PHE A 156 -6.98 -17.27 -6.12
C PHE A 156 -6.47 -18.50 -5.35
N ILE A 157 -7.19 -18.94 -4.32
CA ILE A 157 -6.84 -20.15 -3.56
C ILE A 157 -6.84 -21.38 -4.46
N ASN A 158 -7.77 -21.45 -5.41
CA ASN A 158 -7.82 -22.56 -6.34
C ASN A 158 -6.61 -22.64 -7.27
N SER A 159 -5.98 -21.50 -7.56
CA SER A 159 -4.75 -21.40 -8.35
C SER A 159 -3.48 -21.85 -7.61
N LEU A 160 -3.52 -21.96 -6.27
CA LEU A 160 -2.37 -22.40 -5.47
C LEU A 160 -1.99 -23.85 -5.83
N LYS A 161 -0.71 -24.07 -6.13
CA LYS A 161 -0.19 -25.38 -6.56
C LYS A 161 -0.15 -26.43 -5.46
N GLU A 162 0.06 -25.99 -4.22
CA GLU A 162 0.28 -26.90 -3.10
C GLU A 162 -1.01 -27.25 -2.38
N SER A 163 -1.29 -28.55 -2.29
CA SER A 163 -2.55 -29.07 -1.75
C SER A 163 -2.77 -28.70 -0.29
N GLU A 164 -1.74 -28.83 0.56
CA GLU A 164 -1.88 -28.57 2.00
C GLU A 164 -2.10 -27.07 2.31
N LEU A 165 -1.32 -26.20 1.67
CA LEU A 165 -1.52 -24.75 1.77
C LEU A 165 -2.92 -24.38 1.26
N LYS A 166 -3.32 -24.91 0.10
CA LYS A 166 -4.62 -24.66 -0.49
C LYS A 166 -5.76 -25.06 0.45
N GLU A 167 -5.68 -26.23 1.08
CA GLU A 167 -6.70 -26.71 2.01
C GLU A 167 -6.83 -25.81 3.24
N ARG A 168 -5.70 -25.44 3.86
CA ARG A 168 -5.69 -24.56 5.04
C ARG A 168 -6.22 -23.17 4.73
N VAL A 169 -5.78 -22.57 3.62
CA VAL A 169 -6.25 -21.23 3.21
C VAL A 169 -7.73 -21.29 2.78
N SER A 170 -8.16 -22.35 2.10
CA SER A 170 -9.58 -22.54 1.74
C SER A 170 -10.47 -22.61 2.97
N THR A 171 -10.02 -23.30 4.01
CA THR A 171 -10.74 -23.37 5.29
C THR A 171 -10.87 -21.98 5.91
N LEU A 172 -9.77 -21.21 5.95
CA LEU A 172 -9.78 -19.85 6.49
C LEU A 172 -10.70 -18.90 5.71
N VAL A 173 -10.70 -18.95 4.37
CA VAL A 173 -11.59 -18.11 3.55
C VAL A 173 -13.05 -18.44 3.74
N LYS A 174 -13.40 -19.72 3.82
CA LYS A 174 -14.80 -20.10 4.05
C LYS A 174 -15.29 -19.58 5.39
N LEU A 175 -14.47 -19.71 6.43
CA LEU A 175 -14.80 -19.21 7.77
C LEU A 175 -14.82 -17.68 7.80
N SER A 176 -13.90 -16.99 7.11
CA SER A 176 -13.91 -15.52 7.05
C SER A 176 -15.13 -15.00 6.30
N TYR A 177 -15.58 -15.69 5.24
CA TYR A 177 -16.81 -15.36 4.53
C TYR A 177 -18.06 -15.60 5.37
N GLU A 178 -18.13 -16.72 6.10
CA GLU A 178 -19.22 -16.97 7.05
C GLU A 178 -19.29 -15.91 8.16
N GLU A 179 -18.14 -15.45 8.65
CA GLU A 179 -18.08 -14.40 9.66
C GLU A 179 -18.47 -13.04 9.07
N PHE A 180 -17.86 -12.64 7.96
CA PHE A 180 -18.03 -11.32 7.37
C PHE A 180 -19.43 -11.12 6.77
N TYR A 181 -19.93 -12.08 5.99
CA TYR A 181 -21.24 -11.98 5.33
C TYR A 181 -22.37 -12.59 6.17
N GLY A 182 -22.08 -13.62 6.96
CA GLY A 182 -23.08 -14.33 7.75
C GLY A 182 -23.18 -13.86 9.21
N GLY A 183 -22.19 -13.10 9.72
CA GLY A 183 -22.12 -12.71 11.12
C GLY A 183 -21.86 -13.87 12.08
N ILE A 184 -21.41 -15.04 11.58
CA ILE A 184 -21.22 -16.25 12.36
C ILE A 184 -19.75 -16.40 12.75
N VAL A 185 -19.44 -16.26 14.04
CA VAL A 185 -18.09 -16.50 14.57
C VAL A 185 -17.96 -17.96 15.00
N ARG A 186 -17.15 -18.74 14.28
CA ARG A 186 -16.83 -20.13 14.63
C ARG A 186 -15.40 -20.26 15.13
N ASN A 187 -15.22 -20.62 16.41
CA ASN A 187 -13.92 -20.94 17.00
C ASN A 187 -13.50 -22.40 16.76
N THR A 188 -13.67 -22.89 15.54
CA THR A 188 -13.34 -24.29 15.19
C THR A 188 -11.88 -24.50 14.84
N VAL A 189 -11.11 -23.42 14.70
CA VAL A 189 -9.72 -23.45 14.21
C VAL A 189 -8.75 -23.08 15.33
N GLU A 190 -7.71 -23.89 15.49
CA GLU A 190 -6.61 -23.58 16.39
C GLU A 190 -5.64 -22.59 15.72
N LYS A 191 -5.71 -21.31 16.12
CA LYS A 191 -4.96 -20.23 15.48
C LYS A 191 -3.44 -20.41 15.55
N ASN A 192 -2.92 -20.89 16.68
CA ASN A 192 -1.48 -21.12 16.86
C ASN A 192 -0.94 -22.10 15.81
N SER A 193 -1.59 -23.26 15.66
CA SER A 193 -1.23 -24.25 14.65
C SER A 193 -1.19 -23.67 13.22
N HIS A 194 -2.15 -22.81 12.89
CA HIS A 194 -2.18 -22.15 11.57
C HIS A 194 -1.04 -21.14 11.39
N ILE A 195 -0.71 -20.36 12.42
CA ILE A 195 0.40 -19.40 12.35
C ILE A 195 1.73 -20.14 12.23
N GLU A 196 1.94 -21.19 13.01
CA GLU A 196 3.15 -22.02 12.91
C GLU A 196 3.29 -22.64 11.53
N PHE A 197 2.21 -23.20 10.99
CA PHE A 197 2.19 -23.81 9.66
C PHE A 197 2.65 -22.84 8.58
N ILE A 198 2.05 -21.65 8.48
CA ILE A 198 2.39 -20.72 7.39
C ILE A 198 3.82 -20.19 7.52
N GLU A 199 4.30 -19.99 8.75
CA GLU A 199 5.67 -19.55 8.98
C GLU A 199 6.69 -20.63 8.61
N ASP A 200 6.41 -21.89 8.92
CA ASP A 200 7.29 -23.00 8.57
C ASP A 200 7.26 -23.31 7.08
N TYR A 201 6.08 -23.22 6.46
CA TYR A 201 5.92 -23.27 5.02
C TYR A 201 6.80 -22.22 4.32
N LEU A 202 6.74 -20.96 4.73
CA LEU A 202 7.54 -19.89 4.12
C LEU A 202 9.05 -20.03 4.41
N LYS A 203 9.43 -20.46 5.61
CA LYS A 203 10.84 -20.78 5.94
C LYS A 203 11.40 -21.89 5.06
N SER A 204 10.57 -22.85 4.65
CA SER A 204 11.00 -23.97 3.80
C SER A 204 11.25 -23.53 2.35
N LYS A 205 10.53 -22.50 1.90
CA LYS A 205 10.59 -21.95 0.54
C LYS A 205 11.77 -21.00 0.32
N ASP A 206 12.06 -20.18 1.34
CA ASP A 206 13.08 -19.13 1.26
C ASP A 206 14.38 -19.51 1.97
N LYS A 207 15.50 -18.90 1.55
CA LYS A 207 16.74 -18.93 2.35
C LYS A 207 16.50 -18.20 3.68
N LYS A 208 17.07 -18.69 4.79
CA LYS A 208 16.87 -18.13 6.15
C LYS A 208 16.93 -16.60 6.23
N ILE A 209 17.94 -15.98 5.61
CA ILE A 209 18.12 -14.51 5.63
C ILE A 209 17.00 -13.81 4.84
N LEU A 210 16.67 -14.32 3.65
CA LEU A 210 15.62 -13.76 2.80
C LEU A 210 14.25 -13.81 3.48
N TYR A 211 13.95 -14.92 4.16
CA TYR A 211 12.73 -15.06 4.94
C TYR A 211 12.62 -13.98 6.03
N TYR A 212 13.68 -13.74 6.82
CA TYR A 212 13.64 -12.73 7.88
C TYR A 212 13.57 -11.30 7.31
N MET A 213 14.21 -11.04 6.17
CA MET A 213 14.09 -9.77 5.45
C MET A 213 12.63 -9.52 5.01
N LYS A 214 12.01 -10.50 4.34
CA LYS A 214 10.59 -10.44 3.94
C LYS A 214 9.68 -10.27 5.15
N LYS A 215 9.89 -11.05 6.21
CA LYS A 215 9.06 -11.06 7.42
C LYS A 215 9.03 -9.72 8.16
N TYR A 216 10.19 -9.11 8.40
CA TYR A 216 10.25 -7.91 9.22
C TYR A 216 10.31 -6.62 8.42
N PHE A 217 10.74 -6.64 7.17
CA PHE A 217 10.95 -5.42 6.38
C PHE A 217 10.08 -5.34 5.12
N GLY A 218 9.44 -6.44 4.68
CA GLY A 218 8.56 -6.43 3.51
C GLY A 218 9.30 -6.28 2.19
N PHE A 219 10.58 -6.65 2.12
CA PHE A 219 11.33 -6.65 0.86
C PHE A 219 10.85 -7.78 -0.05
N ASN A 220 10.21 -7.42 -1.16
CA ASN A 220 9.90 -8.31 -2.29
C ASN A 220 10.95 -8.18 -3.40
#